data_AF-A0A6P4DWF1-F1
#
_entry.id   AF-A0A6P4DWF1-F1
#
_cell.length_a   1.000
_cell.length_b   1.000
_cell.length_c   1.000
_cell.angle_alpha   90.00
_cell.angle_beta   90.00
_cell.angle_gamma   90.00
#
_symmetry.space_group_name_H-M   'P 1'
#
loop_
_entity.id
_entity.type
_entity.pdbx_description
1 polymer ?
#
loop_
_entity_poly.entity_id
_entity_poly.type
_entity_poly.pdbx_seq_one_letter_code
_entity_poly.pdbx_strand_id
1 'polypeptide(L)'
;MVTSTPYYAQSNGQVEATNKIFNNLIKKHVGRKPRSWHKTLIQVLWAYQNFSRGSTNTSLYKLVYGHDAVLPLEINLNTMRVMKQDDLPIEDYWNAMFDEMNELDSEHIMALDNLVHKKKYSSNL
;
A
#
# COMPACT_ATOMS: atom_id res chain seq x y z
N MET A 1 10.28 -15.87 12.92
CA MET A 1 11.08 -14.66 12.65
C MET A 1 11.96 -14.97 11.44
N VAL A 2 11.64 -14.43 10.26
CA VAL A 2 12.37 -14.74 9.02
C VAL A 2 13.63 -13.88 8.97
N THR A 3 14.80 -14.50 8.97
CA THR A 3 16.09 -13.82 8.84
C THR A 3 16.50 -13.74 7.37
N SER A 4 17.13 -12.62 6.97
CA SER A 4 17.73 -12.49 5.64
C SER A 4 18.83 -13.55 5.49
N THR A 5 18.66 -14.48 4.56
CA THR A 5 19.67 -15.47 4.21
C THR A 5 20.31 -15.11 2.86
N PRO A 6 21.62 -15.34 2.67
CA PRO A 6 22.32 -15.02 1.42
C PRO A 6 21.72 -15.68 0.16
N TYR A 7 20.97 -16.76 0.34
CA TYR A 7 20.40 -17.57 -0.74
C TYR A 7 19.06 -17.05 -1.28
N TYR A 8 18.45 -16.03 -0.68
CA TYR A 8 17.13 -15.51 -1.09
C TYR A 8 17.22 -14.21 -1.90
N ALA A 9 18.11 -14.18 -2.90
CA ALA A 9 18.43 -12.99 -3.68
C ALA A 9 17.22 -12.35 -4.40
N GLN A 10 16.23 -13.12 -4.81
CA GLN A 10 15.07 -12.58 -5.55
C GLN A 10 14.10 -11.78 -4.66
N SER A 11 13.82 -12.26 -3.44
CA SER A 11 12.98 -11.51 -2.48
C SER A 11 13.74 -10.33 -1.92
N ASN A 12 15.02 -10.53 -1.57
CA ASN A 12 15.89 -9.46 -1.09
C ASN A 12 16.04 -8.35 -2.14
N GLY A 13 16.16 -8.69 -3.44
CA GLY A 13 16.26 -7.71 -4.52
C GLY A 13 15.02 -6.82 -4.69
N GLN A 14 13.81 -7.38 -4.56
CA GLN A 14 12.57 -6.58 -4.61
C GLN A 14 12.42 -5.65 -3.40
N VAL A 15 12.75 -6.15 -2.21
CA VAL A 15 12.77 -5.36 -0.98
C VAL A 15 13.81 -4.24 -1.06
N GLU A 16 15.02 -4.53 -1.55
CA GLU A 16 16.08 -3.56 -1.75
C GLU A 16 15.70 -2.46 -2.76
N ALA A 17 15.12 -2.82 -3.90
CA ALA A 17 14.65 -1.85 -4.89
C ALA A 17 13.57 -0.93 -4.30
N THR A 18 12.64 -1.51 -3.53
CA THR A 18 11.58 -0.79 -2.84
C THR A 18 12.15 0.16 -1.78
N ASN A 19 13.10 -0.30 -0.97
CA ASN A 19 13.77 0.50 0.05
C ASN A 19 14.59 1.64 -0.56
N LYS A 20 15.23 1.41 -1.72
CA LYS A 20 15.95 2.46 -2.46
C LYS A 20 15.01 3.58 -2.91
N ILE A 21 13.86 3.25 -3.50
CA ILE A 21 12.86 4.25 -3.92
C ILE A 21 12.38 5.07 -2.71
N PHE A 22 12.02 4.39 -1.63
CA PHE A 22 11.53 5.03 -0.41
C PHE A 22 12.57 5.96 0.21
N ASN A 23 13.82 5.49 0.33
CA ASN A 23 14.93 6.29 0.83
C ASN A 23 15.18 7.53 -0.04
N ASN A 24 15.09 7.42 -1.36
CA ASN A 24 15.24 8.55 -2.27
C ASN A 24 14.10 9.57 -2.10
N LEU A 25 12.86 9.10 -1.90
CA LEU A 25 11.70 9.96 -1.66
C LEU A 25 11.86 10.77 -0.37
N ILE A 26 12.29 10.11 0.72
CA ILE A 26 12.60 10.77 2.00
C ILE A 26 13.71 11.79 1.83
N LYS A 27 14.86 11.40 1.27
CA LYS A 27 16.00 12.31 1.07
C LYS A 27 15.59 13.56 0.29
N LYS A 28 14.81 13.40 -0.77
CA LYS A 28 14.32 14.51 -1.61
C LYS A 28 13.42 15.48 -0.83
N HIS A 29 12.51 14.96 0.00
CA HIS A 29 11.53 15.81 0.71
C HIS A 29 12.12 16.42 1.98
N VAL A 30 12.88 15.65 2.76
CA VAL A 30 13.60 16.14 3.94
C VAL A 30 14.64 17.19 3.55
N GLY A 31 15.39 16.97 2.47
CA GLY A 31 16.36 17.94 1.96
C GLY A 31 15.74 19.28 1.53
N ARG A 32 14.47 19.29 1.12
CA ARG A 32 13.74 20.52 0.78
C ARG A 32 13.27 21.31 2.01
N LYS A 33 13.00 20.63 3.12
CA LYS A 33 12.50 21.24 4.37
C LYS A 33 13.22 20.67 5.60
N PRO A 34 14.55 20.89 5.73
CA PRO A 34 15.34 20.24 6.77
C PRO A 34 14.94 20.66 8.19
N ARG A 35 14.49 21.91 8.39
CA ARG A 35 14.04 22.40 9.71
C ARG A 35 12.72 21.77 10.18
N SER A 36 11.91 21.24 9.26
CA SER A 36 10.63 20.58 9.57
C SER A 36 10.63 19.13 9.13
N TRP A 37 11.81 18.48 9.12
CA TRP A 37 11.99 17.13 8.61
C TRP A 37 11.02 16.12 9.24
N HIS A 38 10.71 16.26 10.53
CA HIS A 38 9.78 15.39 11.26
C HIS A 38 8.35 15.45 10.67
N LYS A 39 7.82 16.64 10.38
CA LYS A 39 6.51 16.80 9.72
C LYS A 39 6.53 16.27 8.30
N THR A 40 7.58 16.58 7.56
CA THR A 40 7.72 16.14 6.17
C THR A 40 7.89 14.62 6.05
N LEU A 41 8.60 13.99 6.99
CA LEU A 41 8.78 12.55 7.03
C LEU A 41 7.44 11.83 7.22
N ILE A 42 6.61 12.31 8.16
CA ILE A 42 5.26 11.76 8.40
C ILE A 42 4.41 11.86 7.12
N GLN A 43 4.43 13.00 6.44
CA GLN A 43 3.69 13.20 5.19
C GLN A 43 4.16 12.27 4.07
N VAL A 44 5.48 12.09 3.94
CA VAL A 44 6.10 11.22 2.92
C VAL A 44 5.74 9.75 3.17
N LEU A 45 5.81 9.31 4.44
CA LEU A 45 5.39 7.96 4.85
C LEU A 45 3.91 7.74 4.54
N TRP A 46 3.06 8.69 4.92
CA TRP A 46 1.62 8.58 4.71
C TRP A 46 1.28 8.52 3.21
N ALA A 47 1.88 9.38 2.38
CA ALA A 47 1.70 9.32 0.94
C ALA A 47 2.19 7.99 0.35
N TYR A 48 3.32 7.47 0.83
CA TYR A 48 3.86 6.20 0.37
C TYR A 48 2.98 4.99 0.72
N GLN A 49 2.30 5.03 1.87
CA GLN A 49 1.39 3.96 2.30
C GLN A 49 0.05 4.00 1.56
N ASN A 50 -0.48 5.19 1.28
CA ASN A 50 -1.82 5.38 0.74
C ASN A 50 -1.88 5.50 -0.78
N PHE A 51 -0.77 5.76 -1.45
CA PHE A 51 -0.75 5.86 -2.91
C PHE A 51 -0.65 4.49 -3.57
N SER A 52 -1.51 4.22 -4.55
CA SER A 52 -1.48 2.98 -5.32
C SER A 52 -0.20 2.88 -6.13
N ARG A 53 0.44 1.71 -6.14
CA ARG A 53 1.60 1.49 -7.01
C ARG A 53 1.11 1.09 -8.39
N GLY A 54 1.62 1.75 -9.43
CA GLY A 54 1.23 1.45 -10.82
C GLY A 54 1.50 0.01 -11.29
N SER A 55 2.27 -0.79 -10.54
CA SER A 55 2.44 -2.23 -10.82
C SER A 55 1.31 -3.10 -10.27
N THR A 56 0.63 -2.64 -9.22
CA THR A 56 -0.32 -3.44 -8.43
C THR A 56 -1.70 -2.78 -8.43
N ASN A 57 -1.82 -1.50 -8.78
CA ASN A 57 -3.02 -0.66 -8.67
C ASN A 57 -3.65 -0.59 -7.27
N THR A 58 -3.10 -1.31 -6.29
CA THR A 58 -3.49 -1.35 -4.88
C THR A 58 -2.55 -0.48 -4.03
N SER A 59 -3.07 0.16 -2.98
CA SER A 59 -2.29 0.90 -1.98
C SER A 59 -1.60 -0.07 -0.99
N LEU A 60 -0.46 0.31 -0.41
CA LEU A 60 0.22 -0.53 0.59
C LEU A 60 -0.65 -0.71 1.85
N TYR A 61 -1.44 0.31 2.19
CA TYR A 61 -2.41 0.24 3.27
C TYR A 61 -3.48 -0.84 3.01
N LYS A 62 -4.08 -0.84 1.81
CA LYS A 62 -5.07 -1.84 1.40
C LYS A 62 -4.51 -3.26 1.42
N LEU A 63 -3.24 -3.45 1.04
CA LEU A 63 -2.56 -4.77 1.15
C LEU A 63 -2.39 -5.27 2.59
N VAL A 64 -2.25 -4.38 3.58
CA VAL A 64 -2.00 -4.76 4.98
C VAL A 64 -3.31 -4.93 5.75
N TYR A 65 -4.28 -4.07 5.50
CA TYR A 65 -5.50 -3.97 6.30
C TYR A 65 -6.75 -4.47 5.61
N GLY A 66 -6.70 -4.83 4.33
CA GLY A 66 -7.87 -5.34 3.61
C GLY A 66 -8.83 -4.25 3.09
N HIS A 67 -8.50 -2.97 3.24
CA HIS A 67 -9.34 -1.88 2.75
C HIS A 67 -8.55 -0.59 2.53
N ASP A 68 -9.06 0.36 1.74
CA ASP A 68 -8.41 1.67 1.58
C ASP A 68 -8.48 2.50 2.86
N ALA A 69 -7.42 3.24 3.18
CA ALA A 69 -7.43 4.11 4.35
C ALA A 69 -8.45 5.25 4.19
N VAL A 70 -9.07 5.64 5.30
CA VAL A 70 -9.87 6.88 5.35
C VAL A 70 -8.91 8.06 5.29
N LEU A 71 -9.02 8.88 4.24
CA LEU A 71 -8.11 10.01 4.05
C LEU A 71 -8.54 11.18 4.95
N PRO A 72 -7.62 12.01 5.46
CA PRO A 72 -7.97 13.22 6.22
C PRO A 72 -8.92 14.16 5.47
N LEU A 73 -8.85 14.18 4.13
CA LEU A 73 -9.78 14.94 3.30
C LEU A 73 -11.21 14.39 3.38
N GLU A 74 -11.38 13.07 3.46
CA GLU A 74 -12.70 12.45 3.60
C GLU A 74 -13.35 12.80 4.94
N ILE A 75 -12.55 12.86 6.00
CA ILE A 75 -12.98 13.31 7.33
C ILE A 75 -13.39 14.79 7.27
N ASN A 76 -12.55 15.64 6.69
CA ASN A 76 -12.85 17.08 6.59
C ASN A 76 -14.10 17.37 5.74
N LEU A 77 -14.37 16.54 4.73
CA LEU A 77 -15.53 16.67 3.86
C LEU A 77 -16.76 15.91 4.37
N ASN A 78 -16.65 15.19 5.49
CA ASN A 78 -17.68 14.29 6.00
C ASN A 78 -18.27 13.43 4.87
N THR A 79 -17.42 12.68 4.17
CA THR A 79 -17.90 11.83 3.07
C THR A 79 -18.87 10.77 3.60
N MET A 80 -19.68 10.19 2.70
CA MET A 80 -20.64 9.14 3.05
C MET A 80 -20.01 7.99 3.84
N ARG A 81 -18.76 7.64 3.53
CA ARG A 81 -17.99 6.62 4.24
C ARG A 81 -17.77 6.98 5.71
N VAL A 82 -17.40 8.24 5.98
CA VAL A 82 -17.18 8.75 7.35
C VAL A 82 -18.50 8.94 8.08
N MET A 83 -19.52 9.50 7.42
CA MET A 83 -20.82 9.76 8.03
C MET A 83 -21.53 8.48 8.45
N LYS A 84 -21.47 7.42 7.63
CA LYS A 84 -22.12 6.15 7.93
C LYS A 84 -21.35 5.30 8.93
N GLN A 85 -20.07 5.58 9.17
CA GLN A 85 -19.21 4.80 10.06
C GLN A 85 -19.81 4.69 11.47
N ASP A 86 -20.34 5.79 12.00
CA ASP A 86 -20.89 5.85 13.37
C ASP A 86 -22.29 5.22 13.50
N ASP A 87 -23.03 5.14 12.39
CA ASP A 87 -24.39 4.57 12.34
C ASP A 87 -24.40 3.07 11.96
N LEU A 88 -23.24 2.51 11.60
CA LEU A 88 -23.11 1.10 11.20
C LEU A 88 -23.06 0.18 12.43
N PRO A 89 -23.99 -0.78 12.55
CA PRO A 89 -23.85 -1.86 13.53
C PRO A 89 -22.51 -2.58 13.36
N ILE A 90 -21.91 -2.98 14.48
CA ILE A 90 -20.59 -3.64 14.49
C ILE A 90 -20.58 -4.87 13.56
N GLU A 91 -21.66 -5.63 13.52
CA GLU A 91 -21.80 -6.82 12.65
C GLU A 91 -21.79 -6.45 11.17
N ASP A 92 -22.52 -5.41 10.78
CA ASP A 92 -22.53 -4.90 9.40
C ASP A 92 -21.17 -4.32 8.99
N TYR A 93 -20.47 -3.67 9.92
CA TYR A 93 -19.09 -3.20 9.71
C TYR A 93 -18.13 -4.36 9.45
N TRP A 94 -18.20 -5.43 10.26
CA TRP A 94 -17.36 -6.61 10.07
C TRP A 94 -17.67 -7.33 8.76
N ASN A 95 -18.94 -7.46 8.39
CA ASN A 95 -19.35 -8.07 7.13
C ASN A 95 -18.84 -7.27 5.93
N ALA A 96 -19.01 -5.93 5.94
CA ALA A 96 -18.47 -5.07 4.89
C ALA A 96 -16.94 -5.15 4.77
N MET A 97 -16.23 -5.20 5.91
CA MET A 97 -14.78 -5.38 5.93
C MET A 97 -14.36 -6.74 5.37
N PHE A 98 -15.11 -7.80 5.70
CA PHE A 98 -14.84 -9.16 5.22
C PHE A 98 -15.08 -9.27 3.71
N ASP A 99 -16.12 -8.63 3.19
CA ASP A 99 -16.41 -8.56 1.76
C ASP A 99 -15.31 -7.81 0.99
N GLU A 100 -14.86 -6.64 1.48
CA GLU A 100 -13.72 -5.91 0.90
C GLU A 100 -12.43 -6.76 0.89
N MET A 101 -12.21 -7.56 1.94
CA MET A 101 -11.06 -8.46 2.04
C MET A 101 -11.14 -9.61 1.02
N ASN A 102 -12.33 -10.19 0.80
CA ASN A 102 -12.54 -11.21 -0.23
C ASN A 102 -12.34 -10.66 -1.66
N GLU A 103 -12.79 -9.42 -1.91
CA GLU A 103 -12.52 -8.73 -3.17
C GLU A 103 -11.01 -8.52 -3.38
N LEU A 104 -10.28 -8.16 -2.33
CA LEU A 104 -8.83 -8.01 -2.39
C LEU A 104 -8.08 -9.30 -2.68
N ASP A 105 -8.49 -10.41 -2.08
CA ASP A 105 -7.90 -11.71 -2.39
C ASP A 105 -8.11 -12.07 -3.86
N SER A 106 -9.25 -11.68 -4.43
CA SER A 106 -9.53 -11.80 -5.86
C SER A 106 -8.62 -10.89 -6.70
N GLU A 107 -8.42 -9.62 -6.31
CA GLU A 107 -7.48 -8.69 -6.94
C GLU A 107 -6.03 -9.22 -6.89
N HIS A 108 -5.61 -9.80 -5.76
CA HIS A 108 -4.29 -10.39 -5.58
C HIS A 108 -4.05 -11.58 -6.51
N ILE A 109 -5.04 -12.48 -6.63
CA ILE A 109 -4.96 -13.62 -7.54
C ILE A 109 -4.79 -13.12 -8.99
N MET A 110 -5.57 -12.12 -9.41
CA MET A 110 -5.43 -11.52 -10.74
C MET A 110 -4.07 -10.83 -10.94
N ALA A 111 -3.58 -10.11 -9.95
CA ALA A 111 -2.27 -9.45 -10.02
C ALA A 111 -1.13 -10.47 -10.12
N LEU A 112 -1.20 -11.58 -9.37
CA LEU A 112 -0.25 -12.68 -9.46
C LEU A 112 -0.26 -13.33 -10.84
N ASP A 113 -1.45 -13.61 -11.38
CA ASP A 113 -1.60 -14.18 -12.72
C ASP A 113 -0.99 -13.26 -13.80
N ASN A 114 -1.28 -11.96 -13.73
CA ASN A 114 -0.70 -10.94 -14.62
C ASN A 114 0.84 -10.89 -14.53
N LEU A 115 1.41 -11.00 -13.33
CA LEU A 115 2.86 -11.04 -13.13
C LEU A 115 3.50 -12.32 -13.71
N VAL A 116 2.84 -13.47 -13.53
CA VAL A 116 3.27 -14.75 -14.10
C VAL A 116 3.22 -14.70 -15.63
N HIS A 117 2.14 -14.16 -16.19
CA HIS A 117 2.02 -13.93 -17.63
C HIS A 117 3.13 -13.02 -18.15
N LYS A 118 3.34 -11.84 -17.54
CA LYS A 118 4.40 -10.91 -17.94
C LYS A 118 5.79 -11.55 -17.87
N LYS A 119 6.07 -12.35 -16.83
CA LYS A 119 7.34 -13.08 -16.69
C LYS A 119 7.53 -14.13 -17.80
N LYS A 120 6.49 -14.87 -18.17
CA LYS A 120 6.55 -15.81 -19.32
C LYS A 120 6.93 -15.11 -20.62
N TYR A 121 6.34 -13.96 -20.91
CA TYR A 121 6.66 -13.21 -22.13
C TYR A 121 8.05 -12.55 -22.10
N SER A 122 8.53 -12.09 -20.95
CA SER A 122 9.90 -11.56 -20.80
C SER A 122 10.99 -12.64 -20.78
N SER A 123 10.64 -13.92 -20.61
CA SER A 123 11.61 -15.04 -20.62
C SER A 123 11.75 -15.71 -22.00
N ASN A 124 10.89 -15.34 -22.95
CA ASN A 124 10.88 -15.87 -24.33
C ASN A 124 11.55 -14.90 -25.33
N LEU A 125 12.31 -13.93 -24.83
CA LEU A 125 13.17 -13.00 -25.59
C LEU A 125 14.61 -13.17 -25.09
#